data_AF-A0A930N368-F1
#
_entry.id   AF-A0A930N368-F1
#
_cell.length_a   1.000
_cell.length_b   1.000
_cell.length_c   1.000
_cell.angle_alpha   90.00
_cell.angle_beta   90.00
_cell.angle_gamma   90.00
#
_symmetry.space_group_name_H-M   'P 1'
#
loop_
_entity.id
_entity.type
_entity.pdbx_description
1 polymer ?
#
loop_
_entity_poly.entity_id
_entity_poly.type
_entity_poly.pdbx_seq_one_letter_code
_entity_poly.pdbx_strand_id
1 'polypeptide(L)'
;MQQKEEGNLQHSLYEWAERVVSVYNPIAKKEGVNYYTQSNLSLLHSAPELLLLGINPGSAGGDGKELTAKEFLQGNPGYHTKGSWTMWQRLCRLFAQGNMLEMLQDEGSLVWSNVFHLNSKKESGLTNPMKAPELVQLTRDLIQILQPQRVLCLGGANCLYQLFPKYEATLEALIPGVLWYTRIGSTPVYGIPHTSSCYTNEQTDLLGKVLAFLFNASEADHTAEAIEFKFPLELRAYRERLKGSSAKVFLLEVGRIVKEEVALASSDDKNLIYLNDYLQVRIAETKDCSLNISYRSGYNKSCPFKDEVVACLEQREAWDKRKYVPFRNPGAPANIRCLRLDPDLKTYISKENGAYELAQLIRQELESLADALGEIFKD
;
A
#
# COMPACT_ATOMS: atom_id res chain seq x y z
N MET A 1 11.21 4.74 40.04
CA MET A 1 11.50 4.93 38.60
C MET A 1 10.20 4.97 37.81
N GLN A 2 9.32 3.97 37.96
CA GLN A 2 8.00 3.86 37.31
C GLN A 2 7.13 5.14 37.38
N GLN A 3 6.86 5.72 38.56
CA GLN A 3 6.09 6.97 38.68
C GLN A 3 6.75 8.19 37.99
N LYS A 4 8.08 8.18 37.80
CA LYS A 4 8.83 9.27 37.15
C LYS A 4 8.82 9.13 35.63
N GLU A 5 8.73 7.90 35.12
CA GLU A 5 8.55 7.58 33.69
C GLU A 5 7.09 7.79 33.25
N GLU A 6 6.10 7.39 34.08
CA GLU A 6 4.67 7.63 33.86
C GLU A 6 4.32 9.12 33.73
N GLY A 7 4.88 9.97 34.61
CA GLY A 7 4.70 11.42 34.55
C GLY A 7 5.35 12.07 33.32
N ASN A 8 6.37 11.42 32.74
CA ASN A 8 7.04 11.91 31.54
C ASN A 8 6.22 11.62 30.27
N LEU A 9 5.65 10.41 30.14
CA LEU A 9 4.85 10.02 28.97
C LEU A 9 3.61 10.90 28.81
N GLN A 10 2.81 11.07 29.87
CA GLN A 10 1.59 11.88 29.80
C GLN A 10 1.89 13.35 29.51
N HIS A 11 3.00 13.88 30.03
CA HIS A 11 3.45 15.23 29.71
C HIS A 11 3.86 15.36 28.24
N SER A 12 4.70 14.44 27.73
CA SER A 12 5.11 14.43 26.32
C SER A 12 3.93 14.26 25.36
N LEU A 13 2.94 13.43 25.71
CA LEU A 13 1.70 13.29 24.93
C LEU A 13 0.88 14.58 24.92
N TYR A 14 0.83 15.31 26.03
CA TYR A 14 0.15 16.60 26.10
C TYR A 14 0.85 17.65 25.23
N GLU A 15 2.18 17.79 25.34
CA GLU A 15 2.95 18.71 24.48
C GLU A 15 2.84 18.35 23.00
N TRP A 16 2.84 17.06 22.67
CA TRP A 16 2.58 16.59 21.31
C TRP A 16 1.18 16.96 20.85
N ALA A 17 0.16 16.75 21.68
CA ALA A 17 -1.21 17.11 21.36
C ALA A 17 -1.37 18.63 21.15
N GLU A 18 -0.66 19.47 21.90
CA GLU A 18 -0.63 20.93 21.66
C GLU A 18 -0.08 21.29 20.27
N ARG A 19 0.98 20.60 19.82
CA ARG A 19 1.50 20.76 18.46
C ARG A 19 0.52 20.24 17.41
N VAL A 20 -0.14 19.12 17.67
CA VAL A 20 -1.13 18.57 16.74
C VAL A 20 -2.28 19.55 16.56
N VAL A 21 -2.91 20.02 17.64
CA VAL A 21 -4.09 20.89 17.51
C VAL A 21 -3.74 22.25 16.90
N SER A 22 -2.54 22.78 17.13
CA SER A 22 -2.12 24.05 16.53
C SER A 22 -2.01 23.97 15.00
N VAL A 23 -1.58 22.82 14.47
CA VAL A 23 -1.48 22.55 13.02
C VAL A 23 -2.83 22.12 12.43
N TYR A 24 -3.57 21.25 13.13
CA TYR A 24 -4.79 20.64 12.60
C TYR A 24 -6.01 21.56 12.66
N ASN A 25 -6.15 22.43 13.68
CA ASN A 25 -7.32 23.31 13.82
C ASN A 25 -7.55 24.20 12.58
N PRO A 26 -6.54 24.93 12.06
CA PRO A 26 -6.72 25.74 10.85
C PRO A 26 -7.13 24.91 9.62
N ILE A 27 -6.56 23.70 9.47
CA ILE A 27 -6.85 22.81 8.34
C ILE A 27 -8.28 22.27 8.45
N ALA A 28 -8.65 21.73 9.61
CA ALA A 28 -9.96 21.17 9.90
C ALA A 28 -11.09 22.20 9.64
N LYS A 29 -10.89 23.43 10.12
CA LYS A 29 -11.82 24.54 9.92
C LYS A 29 -11.97 24.93 8.45
N LYS A 30 -10.85 25.02 7.73
CA LYS A 30 -10.84 25.40 6.32
C LYS A 30 -11.48 24.33 5.43
N GLU A 31 -11.16 23.07 5.67
CA GLU A 31 -11.60 21.94 4.86
C GLU A 31 -12.99 21.41 5.30
N GLY A 32 -13.52 21.86 6.45
CA GLY A 32 -14.83 21.44 6.96
C GLY A 32 -14.86 19.98 7.39
N VAL A 33 -13.81 19.53 8.07
CA VAL A 33 -13.57 18.13 8.42
C VAL A 33 -13.18 18.01 9.90
N ASN A 34 -13.40 16.84 10.48
CA ASN A 34 -13.01 16.58 11.87
C ASN A 34 -11.72 15.78 11.91
N TYR A 35 -11.02 15.83 13.03
CA TYR A 35 -9.80 15.06 13.22
C TYR A 35 -9.73 14.44 14.60
N TYR A 36 -9.12 13.25 14.68
CA TYR A 36 -8.99 12.50 15.92
C TYR A 36 -7.98 11.35 15.77
N THR A 37 -7.36 10.99 16.88
CA THR A 37 -6.77 9.65 17.06
C THR A 37 -7.88 8.62 17.35
N GLN A 38 -7.68 7.32 17.14
CA GLN A 38 -8.73 6.34 17.41
C GLN A 38 -8.84 6.04 18.91
N SER A 39 -7.74 5.63 19.53
CA SER A 39 -7.68 5.33 20.97
C SER A 39 -7.65 6.59 21.82
N ASN A 40 -8.12 6.47 23.06
CA ASN A 40 -7.97 7.52 24.08
C ASN A 40 -6.55 7.49 24.66
N LEU A 41 -5.69 8.42 24.24
CA LEU A 41 -4.29 8.49 24.65
C LEU A 41 -4.11 9.08 26.06
N SER A 42 -5.14 9.70 26.63
CA SER A 42 -5.10 10.20 28.02
C SER A 42 -5.12 9.09 29.07
N LEU A 43 -5.40 7.85 28.68
CA LEU A 43 -5.42 6.67 29.56
C LEU A 43 -4.09 5.88 29.52
N LEU A 44 -3.13 6.29 28.71
CA LEU A 44 -1.91 5.54 28.47
C LEU A 44 -0.82 5.86 29.49
N HIS A 45 -0.42 4.89 30.31
CA HIS A 45 0.59 5.12 31.36
C HIS A 45 1.95 4.47 31.08
N SER A 46 2.05 3.64 30.04
CA SER A 46 3.28 2.96 29.65
C SER A 46 3.40 2.85 28.14
N ALA A 47 4.61 2.53 27.66
CA ALA A 47 4.83 2.21 26.26
C ALA A 47 3.90 1.05 25.82
N PRO A 48 3.14 1.20 24.73
CA PRO A 48 2.22 0.17 24.29
C PRO A 48 2.98 -1.00 23.65
N GLU A 49 2.41 -2.20 23.77
CA GLU A 49 2.92 -3.37 23.06
C GLU A 49 2.72 -3.20 21.55
N LEU A 50 1.56 -2.70 21.13
CA LEU A 50 1.19 -2.56 19.72
C LEU A 50 0.63 -1.17 19.42
N LEU A 51 1.20 -0.53 18.40
CA LEU A 51 0.60 0.64 17.75
C LEU A 51 -0.01 0.23 16.40
N LEU A 52 -1.32 0.30 16.28
CA LEU A 52 -2.04 0.19 15.02
C LEU A 52 -2.11 1.55 14.33
N LEU A 53 -1.73 1.60 13.04
CA LEU A 53 -1.87 2.81 12.22
C LEU A 53 -2.77 2.55 11.01
N GLY A 54 -3.94 3.20 11.00
CA GLY A 54 -4.68 3.41 9.75
C GLY A 54 -4.04 4.53 8.91
N ILE A 55 -4.52 4.73 7.67
CA ILE A 55 -4.09 5.89 6.89
C ILE A 55 -4.76 7.15 7.44
N ASN A 56 -6.10 7.14 7.53
CA ASN A 56 -6.89 8.22 8.08
C ASN A 56 -8.26 7.72 8.58
N PRO A 57 -8.96 8.47 9.45
CA PRO A 57 -10.29 8.09 9.87
C PRO A 57 -11.32 8.06 8.75
N GLY A 58 -12.06 6.95 8.66
CA GLY A 58 -13.12 6.74 7.67
C GLY A 58 -14.46 7.31 8.12
N SER A 59 -14.78 8.55 7.73
CA SER A 59 -16.12 9.14 7.92
C SER A 59 -16.34 10.33 6.97
N ALA A 60 -17.60 10.63 6.65
CA ALA A 60 -17.95 11.72 5.75
C ALA A 60 -18.16 13.05 6.51
N GLY A 61 -17.39 14.08 6.14
CA GLY A 61 -17.62 15.46 6.59
C GLY A 61 -17.27 15.70 8.07
N GLY A 62 -17.48 16.94 8.48
CA GLY A 62 -17.32 17.41 9.85
C GLY A 62 -17.92 18.79 9.99
N ASP A 63 -17.89 19.32 11.20
CA ASP A 63 -18.20 20.71 11.51
C ASP A 63 -16.94 21.59 11.54
N GLY A 64 -15.76 21.00 11.29
CA GLY A 64 -14.50 21.72 11.37
C GLY A 64 -14.18 22.17 12.79
N LYS A 65 -14.73 21.45 13.79
CA LYS A 65 -14.60 21.83 15.20
C LYS A 65 -13.12 21.89 15.58
N GLU A 66 -12.72 23.04 16.10
CA GLU A 66 -11.42 23.21 16.74
C GLU A 66 -11.39 22.42 18.06
N LEU A 67 -10.29 21.70 18.29
CA LEU A 67 -10.08 20.94 19.51
C LEU A 67 -8.99 21.59 20.36
N THR A 68 -9.13 21.47 21.67
CA THR A 68 -8.02 21.62 22.62
C THR A 68 -7.17 20.35 22.65
N ALA A 69 -5.92 20.45 23.12
CA ALA A 69 -5.03 19.28 23.27
C ALA A 69 -5.69 18.18 24.13
N LYS A 70 -6.38 18.58 25.21
CA LYS A 70 -7.11 17.66 26.10
C LYS A 70 -8.26 16.95 25.38
N GLU A 71 -9.04 17.65 24.56
CA GLU A 71 -10.11 17.02 23.76
C GLU A 71 -9.54 16.07 22.71
N PHE A 72 -8.45 16.45 22.03
CA PHE A 72 -7.82 15.61 21.01
C PHE A 72 -7.29 14.29 21.61
N LEU A 73 -6.68 14.33 22.80
CA LEU A 73 -6.19 13.14 23.50
C LEU A 73 -7.29 12.15 23.90
N GLN A 74 -8.55 12.58 24.01
CA GLN A 74 -9.67 11.68 24.29
C GLN A 74 -9.98 10.72 23.12
N GLY A 75 -9.47 11.01 21.93
CA GLY A 75 -9.61 10.17 20.75
C GLY A 75 -11.02 10.15 20.17
N ASN A 76 -11.33 9.09 19.44
CA ASN A 76 -12.59 8.95 18.73
C ASN A 76 -13.74 8.66 19.72
N PRO A 77 -14.77 9.52 19.82
CA PRO A 77 -15.91 9.28 20.70
C PRO A 77 -16.64 7.96 20.39
N GLY A 78 -16.59 7.50 19.14
CA GLY A 78 -17.20 6.25 18.69
C GLY A 78 -16.35 5.00 18.96
N TYR A 79 -15.13 5.13 19.51
CA TYR A 79 -14.19 4.01 19.68
C TYR A 79 -14.75 2.86 20.53
N HIS A 80 -15.61 3.17 21.51
CA HIS A 80 -16.29 2.17 22.33
C HIS A 80 -17.17 1.19 21.50
N THR A 81 -17.57 1.57 20.30
CA THR A 81 -18.36 0.73 19.38
C THR A 81 -17.50 -0.13 18.44
N LYS A 82 -16.17 -0.08 18.52
CA LYS A 82 -15.27 -0.74 17.55
C LYS A 82 -15.51 -2.23 17.35
N GLY A 83 -16.01 -2.94 18.36
CA GLY A 83 -16.42 -4.34 18.25
C GLY A 83 -17.45 -4.62 17.14
N SER A 84 -18.24 -3.61 16.76
CA SER A 84 -19.20 -3.67 15.66
C SER A 84 -18.58 -3.39 14.29
N TRP A 85 -17.37 -2.83 14.23
CA TRP A 85 -16.75 -2.42 12.97
C TRP A 85 -16.20 -3.64 12.24
N THR A 86 -16.66 -3.87 11.00
CA THR A 86 -16.23 -5.01 10.18
C THR A 86 -14.70 -5.11 10.05
N MET A 87 -14.02 -3.97 9.93
CA MET A 87 -12.55 -3.90 9.89
C MET A 87 -11.91 -4.45 11.17
N TRP A 88 -12.45 -4.08 12.33
CA TRP A 88 -11.97 -4.54 13.63
C TRP A 88 -12.23 -6.02 13.82
N GLN A 89 -13.44 -6.51 13.51
CA GLN A 89 -13.77 -7.94 13.58
C GLN A 89 -12.84 -8.80 12.73
N ARG A 90 -12.46 -8.32 11.55
CA ARG A 90 -11.51 -9.01 10.67
C ARG A 90 -10.08 -8.97 11.21
N LEU A 91 -9.68 -7.86 11.83
CA LEU A 91 -8.40 -7.77 12.54
C LEU A 91 -8.35 -8.77 13.71
N CYS A 92 -9.41 -8.85 14.53
CA CYS A 92 -9.53 -9.85 15.59
C CYS A 92 -9.43 -11.27 15.05
N ARG A 93 -10.11 -11.58 13.93
CA ARG A 93 -10.03 -12.90 13.29
C ARG A 93 -8.60 -13.24 12.85
N LEU A 94 -7.88 -12.27 12.29
CA LEU A 94 -6.48 -12.42 11.89
C LEU A 94 -5.59 -12.70 13.11
N PHE A 95 -5.69 -11.88 14.16
CA PHE A 95 -4.90 -12.05 15.38
C PHE A 95 -5.22 -13.39 16.08
N ALA A 96 -6.46 -13.86 16.01
CA ALA A 96 -6.84 -15.17 16.53
C ALA A 96 -6.13 -16.34 15.81
N GLN A 97 -5.81 -16.24 14.51
CA GLN A 97 -5.05 -17.31 13.82
C GLN A 97 -3.62 -17.42 14.33
N GLY A 98 -3.05 -16.33 14.84
CA GLY A 98 -1.73 -16.29 15.46
C GLY A 98 -1.73 -16.48 16.98
N ASN A 99 -2.87 -16.75 17.61
CA ASN A 99 -3.04 -16.75 19.08
C ASN A 99 -2.62 -15.42 19.75
N MET A 100 -2.84 -14.28 19.08
CA MET A 100 -2.48 -12.94 19.57
C MET A 100 -3.70 -12.09 19.96
N LEU A 101 -4.90 -12.69 20.07
CA LEU A 101 -6.14 -11.91 20.24
C LEU A 101 -6.11 -10.99 21.49
N GLU A 102 -5.44 -11.42 22.55
CA GLU A 102 -5.30 -10.65 23.80
C GLU A 102 -4.64 -9.28 23.58
N MET A 103 -3.70 -9.17 22.63
CA MET A 103 -3.05 -7.90 22.27
C MET A 103 -4.04 -6.85 21.75
N LEU A 104 -5.20 -7.26 21.24
CA LEU A 104 -6.24 -6.34 20.77
C LEU A 104 -7.29 -6.00 21.84
N GLN A 105 -7.27 -6.70 22.98
CA GLN A 105 -8.26 -6.56 24.04
C GLN A 105 -7.75 -5.72 25.21
N ASP A 106 -6.44 -5.62 25.36
CA ASP A 106 -5.81 -4.79 26.39
C ASP A 106 -5.64 -3.34 25.92
N GLU A 107 -6.59 -2.49 26.31
CA GLU A 107 -6.58 -1.05 26.04
C GLU A 107 -5.40 -0.30 26.69
N GLY A 108 -4.74 -0.91 27.68
CA GLY A 108 -3.55 -0.34 28.33
C GLY A 108 -2.25 -0.56 27.53
N SER A 109 -2.23 -1.54 26.63
CA SER A 109 -1.07 -1.91 25.82
C SER A 109 -1.30 -1.79 24.30
N LEU A 110 -2.53 -1.48 23.88
CA LEU A 110 -2.88 -1.18 22.50
C LEU A 110 -3.10 0.32 22.29
N VAL A 111 -2.41 0.89 21.30
CA VAL A 111 -2.78 2.19 20.74
C VAL A 111 -3.23 2.02 19.31
N TRP A 112 -4.35 2.64 18.95
CA TRP A 112 -4.78 2.80 17.57
C TRP A 112 -4.80 4.28 17.19
N SER A 113 -4.07 4.62 16.15
CA SER A 113 -4.08 5.95 15.54
C SER A 113 -4.10 5.88 14.01
N ASN A 114 -3.79 7.00 13.36
CA ASN A 114 -3.72 7.11 11.92
C ASN A 114 -2.50 7.92 11.51
N VAL A 115 -1.99 7.70 10.29
CA VAL A 115 -0.92 8.56 9.71
C VAL A 115 -1.39 10.01 9.58
N PHE A 116 -2.63 10.20 9.14
CA PHE A 116 -3.30 11.50 9.13
C PHE A 116 -4.52 11.44 10.04
N HIS A 117 -4.64 12.35 11.01
CA HIS A 117 -5.80 12.37 11.90
C HIS A 117 -7.07 12.98 11.29
N LEU A 118 -7.00 13.61 10.12
CA LEU A 118 -8.14 14.25 9.45
C LEU A 118 -9.03 13.21 8.75
N ASN A 119 -10.34 13.31 8.98
CA ASN A 119 -11.28 12.34 8.43
C ASN A 119 -11.58 12.58 6.95
N SER A 120 -11.90 11.49 6.26
CA SER A 120 -12.48 11.53 4.92
C SER A 120 -13.22 10.23 4.65
N LYS A 121 -14.10 10.18 3.63
CA LYS A 121 -14.79 8.94 3.27
C LYS A 121 -13.82 7.82 2.85
N LYS A 122 -12.71 8.21 2.20
CA LYS A 122 -11.65 7.35 1.67
C LYS A 122 -10.35 8.16 1.66
N GLU A 123 -9.22 7.48 1.79
CA GLU A 123 -7.88 8.09 1.70
C GLU A 123 -7.71 9.01 0.48
N SER A 124 -8.24 8.64 -0.69
CA SER A 124 -8.21 9.45 -1.91
C SER A 124 -8.92 10.81 -1.81
N GLY A 125 -9.71 11.03 -0.76
CA GLY A 125 -10.38 12.28 -0.45
C GLY A 125 -9.58 13.22 0.45
N LEU A 126 -8.39 12.83 0.91
CA LEU A 126 -7.48 13.74 1.60
C LEU A 126 -6.89 14.73 0.60
N THR A 127 -7.07 16.03 0.84
CA THR A 127 -6.52 17.11 0.01
C THR A 127 -5.03 17.33 0.30
N ASN A 128 -4.32 18.08 -0.56
CA ASN A 128 -2.88 18.36 -0.36
C ASN A 128 -2.56 18.96 1.03
N PRO A 129 -3.33 19.92 1.58
CA PRO A 129 -3.14 20.40 2.95
C PRO A 129 -3.26 19.30 4.01
N MET A 130 -4.15 18.33 3.80
CA MET A 130 -4.38 17.21 4.72
C MET A 130 -3.32 16.11 4.62
N LYS A 131 -2.40 16.22 3.65
CA LYS A 131 -1.26 15.31 3.43
C LYS A 131 0.10 16.01 3.58
N ALA A 132 0.14 17.20 4.19
CA ALA A 132 1.38 17.94 4.27
C ALA A 132 2.43 17.18 5.11
N PRO A 133 3.73 17.25 4.76
CA PRO A 133 4.79 16.49 5.43
C PRO A 133 4.85 16.70 6.95
N GLU A 134 4.50 17.89 7.43
CA GLU A 134 4.45 18.21 8.87
C GLU A 134 3.43 17.33 9.62
N LEU A 135 2.31 16.96 9.01
CA LEU A 135 1.31 16.06 9.62
C LEU A 135 1.88 14.64 9.76
N VAL A 136 2.65 14.19 8.78
CA VAL A 136 3.36 12.90 8.85
C VAL A 136 4.40 12.95 9.98
N GLN A 137 5.12 14.07 10.10
CA GLN A 137 6.11 14.25 11.17
C GLN A 137 5.47 14.18 12.55
N LEU A 138 4.29 14.77 12.75
CA LEU A 138 3.54 14.64 14.01
C LEU A 138 3.21 13.19 14.36
N THR A 139 2.90 12.34 13.38
CA THR A 139 2.71 10.90 13.63
C THR A 139 4.02 10.19 13.94
N ARG A 140 5.14 10.57 13.30
CA ARG A 140 6.47 10.01 13.63
C ARG A 140 6.91 10.40 15.04
N ASP A 141 6.65 11.64 15.45
CA ASP A 141 6.86 12.11 16.83
C ASP A 141 6.04 11.28 17.81
N LEU A 142 4.78 10.96 17.50
CA LEU A 142 3.96 10.08 18.32
C LEU A 142 4.62 8.71 18.51
N ILE A 143 5.14 8.10 17.43
CA ILE A 143 5.85 6.81 17.52
C ILE A 143 7.07 6.92 18.43
N GLN A 144 7.83 8.02 18.33
CA GLN A 144 9.00 8.26 19.18
C GLN A 144 8.63 8.48 20.65
N ILE A 145 7.52 9.16 20.95
CA ILE A 145 7.01 9.38 22.31
C ILE A 145 6.50 8.07 22.91
N LEU A 146 5.72 7.32 22.13
CA LEU A 146 5.12 6.07 22.59
C LEU A 146 6.14 4.95 22.76
N GLN A 147 7.18 4.92 21.93
CA GLN A 147 8.15 3.82 21.83
C GLN A 147 7.47 2.44 21.83
N PRO A 148 6.50 2.20 20.92
CA PRO A 148 5.76 0.95 20.92
C PRO A 148 6.72 -0.22 20.67
N GLN A 149 6.43 -1.40 21.21
CA GLN A 149 7.27 -2.57 20.91
C GLN A 149 7.19 -2.95 19.43
N ARG A 150 6.06 -2.66 18.77
CA ARG A 150 5.88 -2.83 17.32
C ARG A 150 4.76 -1.95 16.77
N VAL A 151 4.86 -1.65 15.49
CA VAL A 151 3.84 -0.90 14.73
C VAL A 151 3.25 -1.79 13.65
N LEU A 152 1.92 -1.79 13.52
CA LEU A 152 1.21 -2.46 12.43
C LEU A 152 0.36 -1.46 11.64
N CYS A 153 0.79 -1.19 10.42
CA CYS A 153 0.15 -0.30 9.46
C CYS A 153 -0.92 -1.06 8.65
N LEU A 154 -2.16 -0.56 8.71
CA LEU A 154 -3.32 -1.07 7.98
C LEU A 154 -3.46 -0.31 6.66
N GLY A 155 -3.10 -0.95 5.55
CA GLY A 155 -3.04 -0.33 4.21
C GLY A 155 -1.82 -0.70 3.38
N GLY A 156 -1.03 -1.67 3.86
CA GLY A 156 0.10 -2.28 3.17
C GLY A 156 1.21 -1.26 2.91
N ALA A 157 1.90 -1.44 1.79
CA ALA A 157 2.91 -0.51 1.32
C ALA A 157 2.39 0.93 1.22
N ASN A 158 1.12 1.15 0.85
CA ASN A 158 0.57 2.50 0.74
C ASN A 158 0.59 3.23 2.09
N CYS A 159 0.15 2.60 3.18
CA CYS A 159 0.19 3.21 4.52
C CYS A 159 1.64 3.52 4.94
N LEU A 160 2.57 2.60 4.65
CA LEU A 160 3.99 2.81 4.93
C LEU A 160 4.57 3.98 4.11
N TYR A 161 4.27 4.09 2.82
CA TYR A 161 4.71 5.23 2.00
C TYR A 161 4.12 6.58 2.42
N GLN A 162 2.98 6.59 3.13
CA GLN A 162 2.50 7.84 3.76
C GLN A 162 3.33 8.18 5.00
N LEU A 163 3.81 7.18 5.74
CA LEU A 163 4.58 7.37 6.97
C LEU A 163 6.07 7.66 6.71
N PHE A 164 6.62 7.09 5.63
CA PHE A 164 8.01 7.24 5.22
C PHE A 164 8.09 7.91 3.85
N PRO A 165 8.82 9.03 3.71
CA PRO A 165 9.20 9.53 2.40
C PRO A 165 9.86 8.42 1.57
N LYS A 166 9.56 8.35 0.26
CA LYS A 166 10.00 7.26 -0.64
C LYS A 166 11.50 6.93 -0.61
N TYR A 167 12.35 7.85 -0.13
CA TYR A 167 13.80 7.71 -0.12
C TYR A 167 14.40 7.47 1.29
N GLU A 168 13.58 7.46 2.35
CA GLU A 168 14.08 7.38 3.73
C GLU A 168 14.11 5.96 4.30
N ALA A 169 13.35 5.02 3.74
CA ALA A 169 13.23 3.68 4.28
C ALA A 169 13.27 2.62 3.18
N THR A 170 14.15 1.63 3.34
CA THR A 170 14.05 0.38 2.57
C THR A 170 12.80 -0.35 3.06
N LEU A 171 11.86 -0.52 2.14
CA LEU A 171 10.66 -1.30 2.39
C LEU A 171 10.87 -2.72 1.88
N GLU A 172 10.96 -3.68 2.80
CA GLU A 172 11.13 -5.09 2.45
C GLU A 172 9.77 -5.75 2.29
N ALA A 173 9.57 -6.43 1.17
CA ALA A 173 8.37 -7.24 0.94
C ALA A 173 8.64 -8.67 1.45
N LEU A 174 8.27 -8.93 2.71
CA LEU A 174 8.41 -10.25 3.34
C LEU A 174 7.48 -11.29 2.72
N ILE A 175 6.27 -10.87 2.31
CA ILE A 175 5.36 -11.65 1.47
C ILE A 175 4.83 -10.70 0.41
N PRO A 176 5.22 -10.85 -0.88
CA PRO A 176 4.84 -9.93 -1.94
C PRO A 176 3.33 -9.65 -1.97
N GLY A 177 2.96 -8.36 -1.91
CA GLY A 177 1.57 -7.90 -1.95
C GLY A 177 0.77 -8.07 -0.64
N VAL A 178 1.36 -8.66 0.40
CA VAL A 178 0.63 -9.10 1.61
C VAL A 178 1.27 -8.66 2.91
N LEU A 179 2.60 -8.64 3.00
CA LEU A 179 3.31 -8.26 4.19
C LEU A 179 4.58 -7.50 3.82
N TRP A 180 4.71 -6.31 4.40
CA TRP A 180 5.89 -5.46 4.27
C TRP A 180 6.49 -5.18 5.63
N TYR A 181 7.79 -4.89 5.64
CA TYR A 181 8.57 -4.64 6.83
C TYR A 181 9.53 -3.47 6.63
N THR A 182 9.70 -2.68 7.69
CA THR A 182 10.73 -1.66 7.83
C THR A 182 10.91 -1.32 9.31
N ARG A 183 11.68 -0.28 9.63
CA ARG A 183 11.98 0.11 11.02
C ARG A 183 11.95 1.62 11.22
N ILE A 184 11.59 2.05 12.43
CA ILE A 184 11.82 3.40 12.94
C ILE A 184 12.74 3.27 14.16
N GLY A 185 14.04 3.57 13.97
CA GLY A 185 15.04 3.26 14.97
C GLY A 185 15.07 1.75 15.27
N SER A 186 14.84 1.38 16.54
CA SER A 186 14.72 -0.02 16.96
C SER A 186 13.31 -0.61 16.84
N THR A 187 12.31 0.21 16.51
CA THR A 187 10.90 -0.21 16.47
C THR A 187 10.60 -0.89 15.14
N PRO A 188 10.20 -2.18 15.12
CA PRO A 188 9.76 -2.85 13.90
C PRO A 188 8.39 -2.32 13.44
N VAL A 189 8.27 -2.09 12.14
CA VAL A 189 7.06 -1.58 11.50
C VAL A 189 6.63 -2.54 10.40
N TYR A 190 5.42 -3.09 10.53
CA TYR A 190 4.84 -4.02 9.58
C TYR A 190 3.70 -3.35 8.81
N GLY A 191 3.59 -3.63 7.52
CA GLY A 191 2.43 -3.25 6.72
C GLY A 191 1.66 -4.48 6.28
N ILE A 192 0.35 -4.49 6.50
CA ILE A 192 -0.56 -5.48 5.91
C ILE A 192 -1.66 -4.76 5.14
N PRO A 193 -2.29 -5.40 4.13
CA PRO A 193 -3.44 -4.82 3.46
C PRO A 193 -4.49 -4.31 4.45
N HIS A 194 -5.33 -3.39 4.00
CA HIS A 194 -6.33 -2.85 4.90
C HIS A 194 -7.37 -3.93 5.24
N THR A 195 -7.70 -4.16 6.51
CA THR A 195 -8.62 -5.24 6.91
C THR A 195 -10.09 -4.99 6.53
N SER A 196 -10.44 -3.79 6.04
CA SER A 196 -11.71 -3.58 5.33
C SER A 196 -11.79 -4.27 3.97
N SER A 197 -10.64 -4.65 3.39
CA SER A 197 -10.60 -5.57 2.24
C SER A 197 -10.93 -6.99 2.70
N CYS A 198 -11.63 -7.75 1.88
CA CYS A 198 -12.02 -9.11 2.23
C CYS A 198 -10.82 -10.04 2.03
N TYR A 199 -10.26 -10.57 3.13
CA TYR A 199 -9.23 -11.60 3.06
C TYR A 199 -9.84 -12.95 2.77
N THR A 200 -9.10 -13.80 2.06
CA THR A 200 -9.43 -15.22 2.03
C THR A 200 -9.07 -15.86 3.38
N ASN A 201 -9.58 -17.07 3.62
CA ASN A 201 -9.24 -17.81 4.83
C ASN A 201 -7.74 -18.12 4.87
N GLU A 202 -7.15 -18.49 3.73
CA GLU A 202 -5.72 -18.80 3.57
C GLU A 202 -4.85 -17.57 3.82
N GLN A 203 -5.25 -16.40 3.30
CA GLN A 203 -4.54 -15.15 3.58
C GLN A 203 -4.62 -14.77 5.07
N THR A 204 -5.79 -14.97 5.69
CA THR A 204 -5.99 -14.67 7.12
C THR A 204 -5.15 -15.58 8.01
N ASP A 205 -5.11 -16.87 7.69
CA ASP A 205 -4.30 -17.87 8.40
C ASP A 205 -2.80 -17.59 8.28
N LEU A 206 -2.32 -17.40 7.04
CA LEU A 206 -0.92 -17.07 6.76
C LEU A 206 -0.48 -15.80 7.51
N LEU A 207 -1.21 -14.70 7.35
CA LEU A 207 -0.84 -13.42 7.98
C LEU A 207 -0.86 -13.50 9.50
N GLY A 208 -1.87 -14.13 10.10
CA GLY A 208 -1.96 -14.24 11.55
C GLY A 208 -0.79 -15.00 12.15
N LYS A 209 -0.45 -16.15 11.57
CA LYS A 209 0.68 -16.98 12.02
C LYS A 209 2.04 -16.31 11.80
N VAL A 210 2.23 -15.68 10.64
CA VAL A 210 3.49 -15.00 10.32
C VAL A 210 3.72 -13.80 11.23
N LEU A 211 2.70 -12.95 11.46
CA LEU A 211 2.83 -11.83 12.39
C LEU A 211 3.14 -12.32 13.82
N ALA A 212 2.49 -13.38 14.29
CA ALA A 212 2.78 -13.96 15.61
C ALA A 212 4.23 -14.44 15.75
N PHE A 213 4.78 -15.00 14.68
CA PHE A 213 6.20 -15.32 14.65
C PHE A 213 7.06 -14.06 14.70
N LEU A 214 6.86 -13.12 13.77
CA LEU A 214 7.70 -11.93 13.64
C LEU A 214 7.70 -11.05 14.89
N PHE A 215 6.56 -10.93 15.58
CA PHE A 215 6.43 -10.14 16.81
C PHE A 215 7.34 -10.65 17.95
N ASN A 216 7.79 -11.91 17.88
CA ASN A 216 8.67 -12.53 18.85
C ASN A 216 10.04 -12.89 18.26
N ALA A 217 10.26 -12.60 16.97
CA ALA A 217 11.45 -13.01 16.27
C ALA A 217 12.59 -12.00 16.44
N SER A 218 13.83 -12.47 16.28
CA SER A 218 14.97 -11.57 16.21
C SER A 218 14.96 -10.79 14.89
N GLU A 219 15.71 -9.69 14.82
CA GLU A 219 15.81 -8.92 13.58
C GLU A 219 16.30 -9.75 12.38
N ALA A 220 17.21 -10.71 12.62
CA ALA A 220 17.73 -11.59 11.58
C ALA A 220 16.67 -12.52 10.95
N ASP A 221 15.55 -12.72 11.64
CA ASP A 221 14.44 -13.58 11.18
C ASP A 221 13.40 -12.81 10.35
N HIS A 222 13.54 -11.50 10.20
CA HIS A 222 12.63 -10.64 9.44
C HIS A 222 12.94 -10.69 7.95
N THR A 223 12.97 -11.88 7.37
CA THR A 223 13.30 -12.10 5.96
C THR A 223 12.26 -12.97 5.26
N ALA A 224 12.17 -12.85 3.93
CA ALA A 224 11.28 -13.70 3.15
C ALA A 224 11.67 -15.18 3.28
N GLU A 225 12.98 -15.49 3.30
CA GLU A 225 13.51 -16.84 3.41
C GLU A 225 13.14 -17.49 4.75
N ALA A 226 13.22 -16.75 5.87
CA ALA A 226 12.83 -17.25 7.18
C ALA A 226 11.33 -17.62 7.22
N ILE A 227 10.49 -16.78 6.60
CA ILE A 227 9.05 -17.04 6.48
C ILE A 227 8.77 -18.24 5.57
N GLU A 228 9.44 -18.35 4.43
CA GLU A 228 9.31 -19.49 3.52
C GLU A 228 9.69 -20.81 4.18
N PHE A 229 10.76 -20.79 4.97
CA PHE A 229 11.21 -21.96 5.72
C PHE A 229 10.21 -22.38 6.82
N LYS A 230 9.64 -21.40 7.54
CA LYS A 230 8.79 -21.66 8.72
C LYS A 230 7.32 -21.92 8.39
N PHE A 231 6.80 -21.34 7.31
CA PHE A 231 5.39 -21.42 6.92
C PHE A 231 5.17 -21.94 5.48
N PRO A 232 5.84 -23.03 5.05
CA PRO A 232 5.78 -23.48 3.66
C PRO A 232 4.38 -23.97 3.25
N LEU A 233 3.60 -24.50 4.19
CA LEU A 233 2.25 -25.03 3.93
C LEU A 233 1.23 -23.91 3.77
N GLU A 234 1.25 -22.92 4.66
CA GLU A 234 0.39 -21.74 4.62
C GLU A 234 0.66 -20.91 3.37
N LEU A 235 1.93 -20.69 3.02
CA LEU A 235 2.31 -20.01 1.79
C LEU A 235 1.81 -20.76 0.56
N ARG A 236 1.97 -22.08 0.51
CA ARG A 236 1.45 -22.89 -0.60
C ARG A 236 -0.07 -22.76 -0.70
N ALA A 237 -0.80 -22.90 0.41
CA ALA A 237 -2.26 -22.78 0.42
C ALA A 237 -2.73 -21.39 -0.07
N TYR A 238 -2.07 -20.33 0.40
CA TYR A 238 -2.34 -18.97 -0.06
C TYR A 238 -2.05 -18.80 -1.57
N ARG A 239 -0.90 -19.28 -2.05
CA ARG A 239 -0.54 -19.23 -3.48
C ARG A 239 -1.52 -20.02 -4.35
N GLU A 240 -1.93 -21.22 -3.93
CA GLU A 240 -2.96 -22.00 -4.63
C GLU A 240 -4.32 -21.30 -4.69
N ARG A 241 -4.71 -20.61 -3.60
CA ARG A 241 -5.93 -19.81 -3.60
C ARG A 241 -5.87 -18.67 -4.62
N LEU A 242 -4.71 -18.04 -4.79
CA LEU A 242 -4.48 -17.02 -5.81
C LEU A 242 -4.48 -17.60 -7.23
N LYS A 243 -3.96 -18.81 -7.44
CA LYS A 243 -3.95 -19.52 -8.74
C LYS A 243 -5.39 -19.74 -9.28
N GLY A 244 -6.38 -19.96 -8.40
CA GLY A 244 -7.81 -19.99 -8.77
C GLY A 244 -8.42 -18.64 -9.19
N SER A 245 -7.66 -17.54 -9.08
CA SER A 245 -8.04 -16.16 -9.46
C SER A 245 -7.08 -15.55 -10.49
N SER A 246 -6.31 -16.39 -11.20
CA SER A 246 -5.09 -16.05 -11.95
C SER A 246 -5.17 -14.86 -12.91
N ALA A 247 -6.27 -14.68 -13.64
CA ALA A 247 -6.43 -13.53 -14.54
C ALA A 247 -6.52 -12.20 -13.76
N LYS A 248 -7.22 -12.18 -12.62
CA LYS A 248 -7.41 -10.96 -11.83
C LYS A 248 -6.14 -10.55 -11.09
N VAL A 249 -5.35 -11.52 -10.64
CA VAL A 249 -4.07 -11.28 -9.94
C VAL A 249 -3.02 -10.76 -10.91
N PHE A 250 -2.91 -11.33 -12.11
CA PHE A 250 -2.05 -10.81 -13.19
C PHE A 250 -2.42 -9.38 -13.58
N LEU A 251 -3.71 -9.09 -13.75
CA LEU A 251 -4.21 -7.75 -14.09
C LEU A 251 -3.95 -6.71 -13.00
N LEU A 252 -4.08 -7.10 -11.73
CA LEU A 252 -3.82 -6.22 -10.59
C LEU A 252 -2.33 -5.91 -10.44
N GLU A 253 -1.45 -6.90 -10.69
CA GLU A 253 0.00 -6.73 -10.53
C GLU A 253 0.60 -5.92 -11.68
N VAL A 254 0.19 -6.19 -12.93
CA VAL A 254 0.57 -5.36 -14.10
C VAL A 254 0.02 -3.93 -13.94
N GLY A 255 -1.23 -3.76 -13.50
CA GLY A 255 -1.81 -2.44 -13.25
C GLY A 255 -1.15 -1.68 -12.09
N ARG A 256 -0.58 -2.38 -11.11
CA ARG A 256 0.17 -1.79 -10.00
C ARG A 256 1.56 -1.34 -10.44
N ILE A 257 2.31 -2.20 -11.13
CA ILE A 257 3.67 -1.89 -11.64
C ILE A 257 3.61 -0.70 -12.60
N VAL A 258 2.65 -0.67 -13.52
CA VAL A 258 2.50 0.46 -14.44
C VAL A 258 2.12 1.76 -13.70
N LYS A 259 1.35 1.70 -12.60
CA LYS A 259 1.04 2.88 -11.77
C LYS A 259 2.21 3.37 -10.92
N GLU A 260 3.08 2.45 -10.52
CA GLU A 260 4.22 2.73 -9.65
C GLU A 260 5.42 3.27 -10.43
N GLU A 261 5.70 2.71 -11.61
CA GLU A 261 6.79 3.14 -12.48
C GLU A 261 6.41 4.33 -13.37
N VAL A 262 5.12 4.47 -13.70
CA VAL A 262 4.60 5.60 -14.47
C VAL A 262 3.62 6.37 -13.60
N ALA A 263 4.19 7.26 -12.79
CA ALA A 263 3.45 8.08 -11.85
C ALA A 263 2.34 8.87 -12.58
N LEU A 264 1.09 8.58 -12.19
CA LEU A 264 -0.18 9.27 -12.52
C LEU A 264 -0.98 8.68 -13.71
N ALA A 265 -1.84 7.70 -13.42
CA ALA A 265 -2.97 7.37 -14.27
C ALA A 265 -4.30 7.78 -13.61
N SER A 266 -4.78 8.97 -13.92
CA SER A 266 -6.16 9.40 -13.66
C SER A 266 -7.07 8.87 -14.77
N SER A 267 -7.74 7.75 -14.53
CA SER A 267 -8.83 7.26 -15.36
C SER A 267 -9.81 6.48 -14.48
N ASP A 268 -11.10 6.78 -14.61
CA ASP A 268 -12.19 6.03 -13.96
C ASP A 268 -12.40 4.63 -14.59
N ASP A 269 -11.78 4.35 -15.73
CA ASP A 269 -11.81 3.04 -16.40
C ASP A 269 -10.66 2.16 -15.92
N LYS A 270 -10.99 1.07 -15.20
CA LYS A 270 -10.03 0.13 -14.57
C LYS A 270 -9.12 -0.59 -15.58
N ASN A 271 -9.50 -0.59 -16.86
CA ASN A 271 -8.81 -1.31 -17.92
C ASN A 271 -8.01 -0.39 -18.85
N LEU A 272 -7.91 0.91 -18.53
CA LEU A 272 -7.20 1.91 -19.32
C LEU A 272 -6.20 2.67 -18.44
N ILE A 273 -4.93 2.67 -18.85
CA ILE A 273 -3.82 3.30 -18.14
C ILE A 273 -3.16 4.32 -19.06
N TYR A 274 -2.91 5.54 -18.58
CA TYR A 274 -2.17 6.55 -19.33
C TYR A 274 -0.68 6.43 -19.00
N LEU A 275 0.16 6.26 -20.02
CA LEU A 275 1.61 6.13 -19.84
C LEU A 275 2.30 7.51 -19.85
N ASN A 276 1.73 8.47 -20.58
CA ASN A 276 2.15 9.87 -20.58
C ASN A 276 1.06 10.69 -21.28
N ASP A 277 1.37 11.93 -21.63
CA ASP A 277 0.45 12.83 -22.33
C ASP A 277 0.03 12.33 -23.73
N TYR A 278 0.75 11.37 -24.30
CA TYR A 278 0.60 10.92 -25.68
C TYR A 278 0.14 9.46 -25.79
N LEU A 279 0.51 8.61 -24.84
CA LEU A 279 0.34 7.16 -24.89
C LEU A 279 -0.60 6.63 -23.81
N GLN A 280 -1.34 5.59 -24.17
CA GLN A 280 -2.19 4.83 -23.26
C GLN A 280 -2.05 3.32 -23.52
N VAL A 281 -2.28 2.55 -22.47
CA VAL A 281 -2.35 1.09 -22.49
C VAL A 281 -3.76 0.68 -22.10
N ARG A 282 -4.42 -0.08 -22.97
CA ARG A 282 -5.69 -0.74 -22.67
C ARG A 282 -5.45 -2.24 -22.55
N ILE A 283 -5.85 -2.79 -21.43
CA ILE A 283 -5.83 -4.24 -21.23
C ILE A 283 -7.20 -4.76 -21.63
N ALA A 284 -7.28 -5.56 -22.70
CA ALA A 284 -8.55 -6.10 -23.14
C ALA A 284 -8.82 -7.43 -22.42
N GLU A 285 -9.94 -7.49 -21.69
CA GLU A 285 -10.49 -8.72 -21.09
C GLU A 285 -11.08 -9.64 -22.17
N THR A 286 -10.26 -10.08 -23.11
CA THR A 286 -10.63 -11.13 -24.07
C THR A 286 -10.09 -12.48 -23.60
N LYS A 287 -10.58 -13.58 -24.18
CA LYS A 287 -10.10 -14.95 -23.92
C LYS A 287 -8.57 -15.11 -24.05
N ASP A 288 -7.93 -14.21 -24.78
CA ASP A 288 -6.50 -14.24 -25.12
C ASP A 288 -5.66 -13.19 -24.36
N CYS A 289 -6.27 -12.37 -23.50
CA CYS A 289 -5.60 -11.34 -22.69
C CYS A 289 -4.57 -10.50 -23.50
N SER A 290 -5.05 -9.61 -24.38
CA SER A 290 -4.17 -8.77 -25.20
C SER A 290 -3.84 -7.44 -24.51
N LEU A 291 -2.57 -7.01 -24.59
CA LEU A 291 -2.13 -5.67 -24.25
C LEU A 291 -2.19 -4.78 -25.50
N ASN A 292 -3.01 -3.73 -25.46
CA ASN A 292 -3.14 -2.78 -26.56
C ASN A 292 -2.47 -1.46 -26.18
N ILE A 293 -1.43 -1.10 -26.93
CA ILE A 293 -0.78 0.20 -26.79
C ILE A 293 -1.34 1.11 -27.88
N SER A 294 -1.87 2.27 -27.50
CA SER A 294 -2.45 3.22 -28.44
C SER A 294 -2.16 4.66 -28.03
N TYR A 295 -2.44 5.58 -28.94
CA TYR A 295 -2.45 7.01 -28.62
C TYR A 295 -3.69 7.39 -27.79
N ARG A 296 -3.58 8.49 -27.04
CA ARG A 296 -4.73 9.16 -26.43
C ARG A 296 -5.60 9.81 -27.51
N SER A 297 -6.92 9.76 -27.36
CA SER A 297 -7.85 10.36 -28.32
C SER A 297 -7.65 11.87 -28.42
N GLY A 298 -7.37 12.39 -29.63
CA GLY A 298 -7.15 13.82 -29.90
C GLY A 298 -5.74 14.15 -30.43
N TYR A 299 -4.76 13.26 -30.27
CA TYR A 299 -3.44 13.41 -30.86
C TYR A 299 -3.38 12.76 -32.24
N ASN A 300 -3.62 13.57 -33.28
CA ASN A 300 -3.55 13.17 -34.70
C ASN A 300 -2.21 13.56 -35.36
N LYS A 301 -1.21 13.97 -34.58
CA LYS A 301 0.12 14.29 -35.11
C LYS A 301 1.08 13.13 -34.86
N SER A 302 1.80 12.76 -35.91
CA SER A 302 2.85 11.75 -35.90
C SER A 302 3.88 12.07 -34.80
N CYS A 303 3.91 11.27 -33.74
CA CYS A 303 5.11 11.18 -32.92
C CYS A 303 6.18 10.48 -33.80
N PRO A 304 7.32 11.13 -34.09
CA PRO A 304 8.32 10.57 -35.01
C PRO A 304 8.89 9.22 -34.55
N PHE A 305 8.75 8.92 -33.27
CA PHE A 305 9.47 7.82 -32.60
C PHE A 305 8.58 6.60 -32.30
N LYS A 306 7.36 6.56 -32.87
CA LYS A 306 6.42 5.42 -32.74
C LYS A 306 7.03 4.11 -33.25
N ASP A 307 7.64 4.18 -34.42
CA ASP A 307 8.23 3.01 -35.06
C ASP A 307 9.54 2.62 -34.36
N GLU A 308 10.19 3.54 -33.64
CA GLU A 308 11.41 3.29 -32.88
C GLU A 308 11.13 2.64 -31.53
N VAL A 309 10.10 3.05 -30.79
CA VAL A 309 9.67 2.36 -29.56
C VAL A 309 9.24 0.92 -29.88
N VAL A 310 8.51 0.75 -30.98
CA VAL A 310 8.11 -0.58 -31.43
C VAL A 310 9.29 -1.38 -32.00
N ALA A 311 10.20 -0.75 -32.76
CA ALA A 311 11.42 -1.41 -33.22
C ALA A 311 12.36 -1.77 -32.07
N CYS A 312 12.43 -0.98 -30.99
CA CYS A 312 13.23 -1.28 -29.81
C CYS A 312 12.71 -2.53 -29.10
N LEU A 313 11.38 -2.66 -29.01
CA LEU A 313 10.70 -3.87 -28.51
C LEU A 313 10.82 -5.06 -29.49
N GLU A 314 10.99 -4.82 -30.79
CA GLU A 314 11.13 -5.84 -31.84
C GLU A 314 12.60 -6.27 -32.13
N GLN A 315 13.61 -5.45 -31.82
CA GLN A 315 15.01 -5.65 -32.24
C GLN A 315 15.95 -6.25 -31.18
N ARG A 316 15.60 -6.29 -29.89
CA ARG A 316 16.48 -6.91 -28.89
C ARG A 316 16.32 -8.44 -28.92
N GLU A 317 17.32 -9.12 -29.48
CA GLU A 317 17.42 -10.57 -29.69
C GLU A 317 17.25 -11.47 -28.45
N ALA A 318 17.09 -10.90 -27.25
CA ALA A 318 16.72 -11.64 -26.03
C ALA A 318 15.20 -11.95 -25.94
N TRP A 319 14.38 -11.34 -26.79
CA TRP A 319 12.94 -11.55 -26.84
C TRP A 319 12.59 -12.50 -28.00
N ASP A 320 12.65 -13.81 -27.76
CA ASP A 320 12.48 -14.86 -28.78
C ASP A 320 11.21 -14.63 -29.64
N LYS A 321 11.43 -14.40 -30.94
CA LYS A 321 10.42 -14.10 -31.99
C LYS A 321 9.31 -15.14 -32.11
N ARG A 322 9.41 -16.26 -31.38
CA ARG A 322 8.41 -17.33 -31.33
C ARG A 322 7.28 -17.10 -30.33
N LYS A 323 7.36 -16.08 -29.46
CA LYS A 323 6.47 -15.95 -28.29
C LYS A 323 5.43 -14.83 -28.35
N TYR A 324 5.39 -14.06 -29.43
CA TYR A 324 4.34 -13.08 -29.71
C TYR A 324 4.21 -12.91 -31.22
N VAL A 325 2.97 -12.88 -31.73
CA VAL A 325 2.69 -12.54 -33.12
C VAL A 325 2.15 -11.12 -33.15
N PRO A 326 2.81 -10.17 -33.86
CA PRO A 326 2.24 -8.85 -34.11
C PRO A 326 0.90 -9.01 -34.83
N PHE A 327 -0.21 -8.79 -34.13
CA PHE A 327 -1.53 -8.91 -34.73
C PHE A 327 -1.94 -7.55 -35.28
N ARG A 328 -1.81 -7.35 -36.60
CA ARG A 328 -2.53 -6.27 -37.28
C ARG A 328 -3.98 -6.70 -37.42
N ASN A 329 -4.86 -6.13 -36.60
CA ASN A 329 -6.30 -6.28 -36.82
C ASN A 329 -6.68 -5.48 -38.07
N PRO A 330 -7.14 -6.09 -39.18
CA PRO A 330 -7.34 -5.40 -40.46
C PRO A 330 -8.42 -4.29 -40.44
N GLY A 331 -9.13 -4.11 -39.33
CA GLY A 331 -10.13 -3.05 -39.13
C GLY A 331 -9.83 -2.08 -37.98
N ALA A 332 -8.68 -2.19 -37.29
CA ALA A 332 -8.31 -1.23 -36.25
C ALA A 332 -7.59 -0.02 -36.86
N PRO A 333 -7.85 1.22 -36.39
CA PRO A 333 -7.16 2.39 -36.90
C PRO A 333 -5.63 2.26 -36.70
N ALA A 334 -4.85 2.79 -37.64
CA ALA A 334 -3.38 2.58 -37.76
C ALA A 334 -2.56 3.03 -36.53
N ASN A 335 -3.21 3.65 -35.55
CA ASN A 335 -2.69 4.18 -34.31
C ASN A 335 -2.77 3.18 -33.13
N ILE A 336 -3.21 1.93 -33.35
CA ILE A 336 -3.31 0.88 -32.33
C ILE A 336 -2.45 -0.32 -32.75
N ARG A 337 -1.48 -0.75 -31.90
CA ARG A 337 -0.81 -2.05 -32.03
C ARG A 337 -1.25 -2.99 -30.89
N CYS A 338 -1.60 -4.23 -31.26
CA CYS A 338 -2.11 -5.27 -30.37
C CYS A 338 -1.04 -6.35 -30.22
N LEU A 339 -0.57 -6.60 -28.99
CA LEU A 339 0.33 -7.71 -28.68
C LEU A 339 -0.50 -8.86 -28.11
N ARG A 340 -0.48 -10.01 -28.80
CA ARG A 340 -1.12 -11.26 -28.33
C ARG A 340 -0.09 -12.17 -27.68
N LEU A 341 -0.39 -12.61 -26.46
CA LEU A 341 0.40 -13.61 -25.74
C LEU A 341 0.39 -14.93 -26.51
N ASP A 342 1.57 -15.53 -26.71
CA ASP A 342 1.67 -16.86 -27.30
C ASP A 342 1.08 -17.95 -26.36
N PRO A 343 0.44 -19.00 -26.92
CA PRO A 343 -0.05 -20.16 -26.16
C PRO A 343 0.99 -20.86 -25.26
N ASP A 344 2.26 -20.89 -25.63
CA ASP A 344 3.36 -21.43 -24.83
C ASP A 344 3.73 -20.48 -23.69
N LEU A 345 3.58 -19.17 -23.90
CA LEU A 345 3.71 -18.16 -22.84
C LEU A 345 2.59 -18.30 -21.81
N LYS A 346 1.37 -18.67 -22.23
CA LYS A 346 0.26 -19.01 -21.32
C LYS A 346 0.59 -20.21 -20.42
N THR A 347 1.38 -21.16 -20.94
CA THR A 347 1.89 -22.33 -20.21
C THR A 347 3.12 -22.00 -19.35
N TYR A 348 3.84 -20.93 -19.67
CA TYR A 348 4.93 -20.39 -18.84
C TYR A 348 4.38 -19.54 -17.69
N ILE A 349 3.40 -18.66 -17.96
CA ILE A 349 2.68 -17.84 -16.98
C ILE A 349 1.86 -18.70 -16.01
N SER A 350 1.42 -19.90 -16.42
CA SER A 350 0.75 -20.85 -15.52
C SER A 350 1.70 -21.49 -14.49
N LYS A 351 3.01 -21.24 -14.59
CA LYS A 351 4.02 -21.69 -13.60
C LYS A 351 4.37 -20.56 -12.65
N GLU A 352 4.58 -20.92 -11.38
CA GLU A 352 4.76 -20.03 -10.21
C GLU A 352 5.80 -18.92 -10.42
N ASN A 353 6.93 -19.22 -11.08
CA ASN A 353 7.99 -18.25 -11.34
C ASN A 353 7.78 -17.46 -12.64
N GLY A 354 7.04 -17.99 -13.61
CA GLY A 354 6.94 -17.38 -14.94
C GLY A 354 6.15 -16.06 -14.95
N ALA A 355 5.16 -15.90 -14.05
CA ALA A 355 4.42 -14.65 -13.93
C ALA A 355 5.20 -13.57 -13.17
N TYR A 356 5.94 -13.95 -12.12
CA TYR A 356 6.76 -13.04 -11.32
C TYR A 356 8.03 -12.61 -12.08
N GLU A 357 8.73 -13.55 -12.72
CA GLU A 357 9.87 -13.27 -13.60
C GLU A 357 9.44 -12.38 -14.77
N LEU A 358 8.26 -12.64 -15.37
CA LEU A 358 7.72 -11.78 -16.42
C LEU A 358 7.37 -10.38 -15.91
N ALA A 359 6.84 -10.25 -14.69
CA ALA A 359 6.55 -8.95 -14.08
C ALA A 359 7.84 -8.16 -13.76
N GLN A 360 8.89 -8.83 -13.26
CA GLN A 360 10.20 -8.20 -13.03
C GLN A 360 10.91 -7.83 -14.34
N LEU A 361 10.78 -8.64 -15.39
CA LEU A 361 11.30 -8.33 -16.72
C LEU A 361 10.56 -7.13 -17.34
N ILE A 362 9.23 -7.10 -17.28
CA ILE A 362 8.44 -5.95 -17.74
C ILE A 362 8.82 -4.69 -16.96
N ARG A 363 9.06 -4.81 -15.65
CA ARG A 363 9.51 -3.72 -14.79
C ARG A 363 10.87 -3.16 -15.21
N GLN A 364 11.89 -4.02 -15.34
CA GLN A 364 13.24 -3.60 -15.76
C GLN A 364 13.24 -2.95 -17.15
N GLU A 365 12.41 -3.43 -18.07
CA GLU A 365 12.29 -2.82 -19.40
C GLU A 365 11.58 -1.47 -19.36
N LEU A 366 10.56 -1.31 -18.51
CA LEU A 366 9.88 -0.01 -18.32
C LEU A 366 10.80 1.00 -17.62
N GLU A 367 11.58 0.58 -16.64
CA GLU A 367 12.63 1.38 -15.98
C GLU A 367 13.70 1.81 -17.00
N SER A 368 14.21 0.87 -17.80
CA SER A 368 15.20 1.18 -18.85
C SER A 368 14.64 2.10 -19.96
N LEU A 369 13.35 1.99 -20.28
CA LEU A 369 12.69 2.86 -21.25
C LEU A 369 12.46 4.27 -20.66
N ALA A 370 12.10 4.35 -19.39
CA ALA A 370 11.94 5.62 -18.67
C ALA A 370 13.28 6.36 -18.54
N ASP A 371 14.38 5.65 -18.25
CA ASP A 371 15.73 6.21 -18.21
C ASP A 371 16.20 6.68 -19.60
N ALA A 372 15.97 5.88 -20.64
CA ALA A 372 16.29 6.27 -22.02
C ALA A 372 15.49 7.49 -22.47
N LEU A 373 14.20 7.56 -22.14
CA LEU A 373 13.37 8.73 -22.41
C LEU A 373 13.82 9.94 -21.58
N GLY A 374 14.18 9.75 -20.30
CA GLY A 374 14.65 10.80 -19.40
C GLY A 374 15.96 11.45 -19.84
N GLU A 375 16.88 10.69 -20.44
CA GLU A 375 18.11 11.25 -21.04
C GLU A 375 17.82 11.99 -22.35
N ILE A 376 16.81 11.56 -23.13
CA ILE A 376 16.40 12.19 -24.39
C ILE A 376 15.63 13.51 -24.16
N PHE A 377 14.96 13.68 -23.02
CA PHE A 377 14.23 14.91 -22.65
C PHE A 377 15.06 15.92 -21.82
N LYS A 378 16.38 15.68 -21.67
CA LYS A 378 17.31 16.65 -21.04
C LYS A 378 17.92 17.65 -22.04
N ASP A 379 17.79 17.40 -23.34
CA ASP A 379 18.02 18.36 -24.43
C ASP A 379 16.70 18.94 -24.94
#